data_AF-A0A934ZQR9-F1
#
_entry.id   AF-A0A934ZQR9-F1
#
_cell.length_a   1.000
_cell.length_b   1.000
_cell.length_c   1.000
_cell.angle_alpha   90.00
_cell.angle_beta   90.00
_cell.angle_gamma   90.00
#
_symmetry.space_group_name_H-M   'P 1'
#
loop_
_entity.id
_entity.type
_entity.pdbx_description
1 polymer ?
#
loop_
_entity_poly.entity_id
_entity_poly.type
_entity_poly.pdbx_seq_one_letter_code
_entity_poly.pdbx_strand_id
1 'polypeptide(L)'
;MSTFTLPAKSSIVAVAKALERQLGDGSRDDAIVIELPRGTHVGCGALAFLGAWGCWHRSQGRRVLIRGQDDVVRALARMDLHALVGAEPPAVKHRRPESGCFLPLRTVADAAARAAIVDAIAKIVWQQFDEASTFLPALYWAVNEIADNIVIHAESPVPGVVCAQYLPAAHRLEIGICDVGRGLQASLATTRRVPSHGEALSLALERGVTRDPEVGQGNGMAGAKEIVRVNGGQLEVWTGDVCWRLREGRDDGFVSIPALQGTGVFFSLDTRRAVDLGDTWIGDAGWMELLSLRIENAGGLRVVDHCASTLERSTAKGLRAQAEMFLAQSEEALVLDFDGIPHATSSFLDELCGRLAAKVGRDAYVRRVKVANATEIIERMIGSVVTQRLGAA
;
A
#
# COMPACT_ATOMS: atom_id res chain seq x y z
N MET A 1 -11.15 -19.81 -26.72
CA MET A 1 -10.59 -18.66 -25.97
C MET A 1 -11.75 -17.97 -25.29
N SER A 2 -11.68 -17.76 -23.98
CA SER A 2 -12.79 -17.16 -23.26
C SER A 2 -12.52 -15.69 -23.00
N THR A 3 -13.43 -14.85 -23.46
CA THR A 3 -13.28 -13.40 -23.38
C THR A 3 -14.16 -12.85 -22.27
N PHE A 4 -13.57 -11.95 -21.49
CA PHE A 4 -14.20 -11.29 -20.36
C PHE A 4 -13.97 -9.77 -20.50
N THR A 5 -15.05 -9.04 -20.71
CA THR A 5 -15.06 -7.59 -20.88
C THR A 5 -15.29 -6.90 -19.54
N LEU A 6 -14.36 -6.01 -19.18
CA LEU A 6 -14.44 -5.21 -17.97
C LEU A 6 -15.52 -4.12 -18.07
N PRO A 7 -16.31 -3.90 -17.00
CA PRO A 7 -17.19 -2.74 -16.89
C PRO A 7 -16.40 -1.42 -16.84
N ALA A 8 -16.99 -0.34 -17.37
CA ALA A 8 -16.33 0.98 -17.38
C ALA A 8 -15.87 1.47 -15.99
N LYS A 9 -16.64 1.17 -14.93
CA LYS A 9 -16.20 1.32 -13.53
C LYS A 9 -16.05 -0.06 -12.92
N SER A 10 -14.82 -0.57 -12.92
CA SER A 10 -14.50 -1.92 -12.46
C SER A 10 -14.14 -1.93 -10.97
N SER A 11 -15.18 -1.93 -10.12
CA SER A 11 -15.06 -2.38 -8.72
C SER A 11 -15.09 -3.90 -8.64
N ILE A 12 -14.73 -4.48 -7.49
CA ILE A 12 -14.74 -5.94 -7.33
C ILE A 12 -16.12 -6.55 -7.59
N VAL A 13 -17.19 -5.91 -7.09
CA VAL A 13 -18.58 -6.34 -7.33
C VAL A 13 -18.93 -6.32 -8.82
N ALA A 14 -18.47 -5.30 -9.56
CA ALA A 14 -18.74 -5.18 -10.99
C ALA A 14 -17.96 -6.24 -11.79
N VAL A 15 -16.71 -6.49 -11.41
CA VAL A 15 -15.85 -7.53 -12.00
C VAL A 15 -16.44 -8.92 -11.76
N ALA A 16 -16.84 -9.25 -10.52
CA ALA A 16 -17.45 -10.53 -10.19
C ALA A 16 -18.71 -10.82 -11.04
N LYS A 17 -19.62 -9.85 -11.13
CA LYS A 17 -20.83 -9.94 -11.96
C LYS A 17 -20.53 -10.12 -13.45
N ALA A 18 -19.48 -9.46 -13.94
CA ALA A 18 -19.10 -9.59 -15.32
C ALA A 18 -18.44 -10.96 -15.61
N LEU A 19 -17.68 -11.53 -14.67
CA LEU A 19 -17.02 -12.84 -14.82
C LEU A 19 -18.06 -13.95 -14.91
N GLU A 20 -19.00 -13.99 -13.96
CA GLU A 20 -20.07 -15.00 -13.93
C GLU A 20 -20.88 -15.00 -15.24
N ARG A 21 -21.27 -13.81 -15.72
CA ARG A 21 -22.07 -13.66 -16.95
C ARG A 21 -21.34 -14.08 -18.22
N GLN A 22 -20.01 -13.96 -18.26
CA GLN A 22 -19.23 -14.05 -19.52
C GLN A 22 -18.36 -15.32 -19.61
N LEU A 23 -17.85 -15.82 -18.48
CA LEU A 23 -16.98 -17.00 -18.47
C LEU A 23 -17.72 -18.27 -18.01
N GLY A 24 -18.77 -18.13 -17.19
CA GLY A 24 -19.39 -19.25 -16.49
C GLY A 24 -18.40 -20.06 -15.64
N ASP A 25 -18.85 -21.15 -15.05
CA ASP A 25 -18.06 -21.94 -14.07
C ASP A 25 -17.09 -22.95 -14.72
N GLY A 26 -16.89 -22.91 -16.05
CA GLY A 26 -16.38 -24.08 -16.79
C GLY A 26 -15.65 -23.83 -18.09
N SER A 27 -15.13 -22.63 -18.35
CA SER A 27 -14.31 -22.38 -19.53
C SER A 27 -13.04 -23.26 -19.52
N ARG A 28 -13.02 -24.30 -20.37
CA ARG A 28 -11.85 -25.17 -20.66
C ARG A 28 -10.87 -24.55 -21.67
N ASP A 29 -10.97 -23.25 -21.90
CA ASP A 29 -10.15 -22.61 -22.92
C ASP A 29 -8.71 -22.40 -22.47
N ASP A 30 -7.76 -22.75 -23.35
CA ASP A 30 -6.32 -22.56 -23.16
C ASP A 30 -5.89 -21.09 -22.99
N ALA A 31 -6.79 -20.14 -23.27
CA ALA A 31 -6.54 -18.72 -23.07
C ALA A 31 -7.78 -17.95 -22.60
N ILE A 32 -7.52 -16.97 -21.74
CA ILE A 32 -8.45 -15.99 -21.21
C ILE A 32 -8.08 -14.63 -21.78
N VAL A 33 -9.05 -13.90 -22.29
CA VAL A 33 -8.88 -12.54 -22.82
C VAL A 33 -9.60 -11.56 -21.91
N ILE A 34 -8.87 -10.62 -21.31
CA ILE A 34 -9.41 -9.49 -20.57
C ILE A 34 -9.58 -8.33 -21.56
N GLU A 35 -10.83 -8.01 -21.91
CA GLU A 35 -11.17 -6.94 -22.84
C GLU A 35 -11.45 -5.64 -22.07
N LEU A 36 -10.83 -4.55 -22.51
CA LEU A 36 -10.80 -3.25 -21.84
C LEU A 36 -11.48 -2.17 -22.71
N PRO A 37 -12.79 -1.93 -22.54
CA PRO A 37 -13.49 -0.86 -23.26
C PRO A 37 -12.92 0.53 -22.98
N ARG A 38 -13.26 1.49 -23.85
CA ARG A 38 -12.88 2.90 -23.68
C ARG A 38 -13.39 3.46 -22.36
N GLY A 39 -12.54 4.19 -21.63
CA GLY A 39 -12.90 4.81 -20.35
C GLY A 39 -13.04 3.82 -19.20
N THR A 40 -12.48 2.61 -19.33
CA THR A 40 -12.44 1.64 -18.23
C THR A 40 -11.49 2.12 -17.12
N HIS A 41 -12.02 2.19 -15.91
CA HIS A 41 -11.29 2.49 -14.69
C HIS A 41 -11.36 1.29 -13.76
N VAL A 42 -10.19 0.71 -13.44
CA VAL A 42 -10.07 -0.45 -12.55
C VAL A 42 -9.58 0.02 -11.20
N GLY A 43 -10.39 -0.13 -10.15
CA GLY A 43 -10.00 0.22 -8.79
C GLY A 43 -8.99 -0.77 -8.20
N CYS A 44 -8.22 -0.35 -7.19
CA CYS A 44 -7.16 -1.19 -6.61
C CYS A 44 -7.64 -2.57 -6.14
N GLY A 45 -8.83 -2.67 -5.53
CA GLY A 45 -9.38 -3.97 -5.09
C GLY A 45 -9.62 -4.94 -6.26
N ALA A 46 -10.25 -4.45 -7.33
CA ALA A 46 -10.46 -5.24 -8.56
C ALA A 46 -9.13 -5.57 -9.25
N LEU A 47 -8.18 -4.65 -9.25
CA LEU A 47 -6.88 -4.84 -9.88
C LEU A 47 -6.03 -5.90 -9.14
N ALA A 48 -6.02 -5.88 -7.82
CA ALA A 48 -5.36 -6.89 -7.00
C ALA A 48 -5.97 -8.28 -7.25
N PHE A 49 -7.29 -8.37 -7.29
CA PHE A 49 -7.98 -9.61 -7.65
C PHE A 49 -7.62 -10.11 -9.06
N LEU A 50 -7.67 -9.24 -10.09
CA LEU A 50 -7.30 -9.61 -11.46
C LEU A 50 -5.84 -10.10 -11.56
N GLY A 51 -4.94 -9.51 -10.78
CA GLY A 51 -3.55 -9.95 -10.66
C GLY A 51 -3.45 -11.37 -10.09
N ALA A 52 -4.05 -11.61 -8.92
CA ALA A 52 -4.00 -12.92 -8.26
C ALA A 52 -4.71 -14.01 -9.09
N TRP A 53 -5.88 -13.69 -9.62
CA TRP A 53 -6.67 -14.57 -10.50
C TRP A 53 -5.93 -14.90 -11.81
N GLY A 54 -5.28 -13.91 -12.43
CA GLY A 54 -4.45 -14.13 -13.62
C GLY A 54 -3.23 -15.00 -13.33
N CYS A 55 -2.57 -14.82 -12.19
CA CYS A 55 -1.48 -15.69 -11.73
C CYS A 55 -1.94 -17.13 -11.55
N TRP A 56 -3.11 -17.35 -10.93
CA TRP A 56 -3.67 -18.68 -10.76
C TRP A 56 -3.98 -19.34 -12.11
N HIS A 57 -4.63 -18.64 -13.03
CA HIS A 57 -4.89 -19.22 -14.35
C HIS A 57 -3.60 -19.57 -15.12
N ARG A 58 -2.55 -18.76 -14.98
CA ARG A 58 -1.22 -19.10 -15.47
C ARG A 58 -0.64 -20.35 -14.84
N SER A 59 -0.80 -20.52 -13.53
CA SER A 59 -0.33 -21.73 -12.82
C SER A 59 -1.07 -22.99 -13.30
N GLN A 60 -2.28 -22.84 -13.83
CA GLN A 60 -3.05 -23.91 -14.49
C GLN A 60 -2.70 -24.09 -15.99
N GLY A 61 -1.65 -23.43 -16.50
CA GLY A 61 -1.21 -23.54 -17.89
C GLY A 61 -2.02 -22.70 -18.90
N ARG A 62 -2.94 -21.84 -18.44
CA ARG A 62 -3.74 -20.98 -19.32
C ARG A 62 -3.00 -19.70 -19.65
N ARG A 63 -3.12 -19.23 -20.89
CA ARG A 63 -2.58 -17.93 -21.31
C ARG A 63 -3.55 -16.80 -20.93
N VAL A 64 -3.03 -15.71 -20.38
CA VAL A 64 -3.80 -14.50 -20.13
C VAL A 64 -3.42 -13.45 -21.18
N LEU A 65 -4.43 -12.94 -21.88
CA LEU A 65 -4.29 -11.91 -22.89
C LEU A 65 -5.05 -10.66 -22.42
N ILE A 66 -4.48 -9.49 -22.64
CA ILE A 66 -5.11 -8.21 -22.29
C ILE A 66 -5.27 -7.43 -23.60
N ARG A 67 -6.49 -7.00 -23.90
CA ARG A 67 -6.86 -6.31 -25.15
C ARG A 67 -7.79 -5.15 -24.84
N GLY A 68 -7.79 -4.14 -25.70
CA GLY A 68 -8.73 -3.04 -25.60
C GLY A 68 -8.08 -1.71 -25.98
N GLN A 69 -8.61 -0.63 -25.42
CA GLN A 69 -8.13 0.72 -25.75
C GLN A 69 -6.74 1.01 -25.20
N ASP A 70 -5.95 1.63 -26.06
CA ASP A 70 -4.54 1.94 -25.90
C ASP A 70 -4.18 2.65 -24.59
N ASP A 71 -5.01 3.61 -24.16
CA ASP A 71 -4.81 4.37 -22.92
C ASP A 71 -5.05 3.53 -21.66
N VAL A 72 -6.11 2.71 -21.65
CA VAL A 72 -6.43 1.80 -20.54
C VAL A 72 -5.39 0.69 -20.43
N VAL A 73 -5.04 0.06 -21.56
CA VAL A 73 -4.01 -0.99 -21.62
C VAL A 73 -2.68 -0.46 -21.07
N ARG A 74 -2.26 0.75 -21.49
CA ARG A 74 -1.06 1.40 -20.94
C ARG A 74 -1.18 1.72 -19.45
N ALA A 75 -2.35 2.13 -18.95
CA ALA A 75 -2.56 2.37 -17.53
C ALA A 75 -2.37 1.09 -16.70
N LEU A 76 -2.94 -0.04 -17.13
CA LEU A 76 -2.76 -1.32 -16.44
C LEU A 76 -1.34 -1.88 -16.59
N ALA A 77 -0.67 -1.63 -17.72
CA ALA A 77 0.74 -1.97 -17.90
C ALA A 77 1.66 -1.17 -16.97
N ARG A 78 1.31 0.08 -16.64
CA ARG A 78 2.02 0.88 -15.63
C ARG A 78 1.82 0.36 -14.20
N MET A 79 0.70 -0.30 -13.93
CA MET A 79 0.45 -1.01 -12.68
C MET A 79 1.01 -2.45 -12.69
N ASP A 80 1.87 -2.79 -13.67
CA ASP A 80 2.51 -4.11 -13.83
C ASP A 80 1.55 -5.30 -14.01
N LEU A 81 0.27 -5.08 -14.34
CA LEU A 81 -0.68 -6.20 -14.54
C LEU A 81 -0.20 -7.17 -15.63
N HIS A 82 0.26 -6.64 -16.78
CA HIS A 82 0.73 -7.45 -17.90
C HIS A 82 1.93 -8.32 -17.51
N ALA A 83 2.91 -7.72 -16.83
CA ALA A 83 4.10 -8.42 -16.36
C ALA A 83 3.73 -9.52 -15.35
N LEU A 84 2.84 -9.20 -14.39
CA LEU A 84 2.42 -10.15 -13.36
C LEU A 84 1.67 -11.36 -13.95
N VAL A 85 0.75 -11.12 -14.89
CA VAL A 85 -0.07 -12.19 -15.50
C VAL A 85 0.55 -12.78 -16.76
N GLY A 86 1.81 -12.43 -17.09
CA GLY A 86 2.53 -12.96 -18.26
C GLY A 86 1.89 -12.61 -19.61
N ALA A 87 1.17 -11.50 -19.70
CA ALA A 87 0.62 -10.99 -20.95
C ALA A 87 1.64 -10.10 -21.66
N GLU A 88 1.58 -10.04 -23.00
CA GLU A 88 2.44 -9.16 -23.78
C GLU A 88 2.15 -7.68 -23.43
N PRO A 89 3.16 -6.91 -22.97
CA PRO A 89 2.95 -5.52 -22.64
C PRO A 89 2.72 -4.68 -23.92
N PRO A 90 1.98 -3.57 -23.84
CA PRO A 90 1.88 -2.64 -24.97
C PRO A 90 3.26 -2.10 -25.33
N ALA A 91 3.48 -1.74 -26.60
CA ALA A 91 4.72 -1.07 -27.01
C ALA A 91 4.82 0.30 -26.32
N VAL A 92 5.72 0.46 -25.35
CA VAL A 92 5.93 1.74 -24.65
C VAL A 92 7.36 2.23 -24.89
N LYS A 93 7.51 3.43 -25.45
CA LYS A 93 8.82 4.07 -25.68
C LYS A 93 9.44 4.67 -24.41
N HIS A 94 8.62 5.07 -23.43
CA HIS A 94 9.08 5.63 -22.15
C HIS A 94 8.11 5.30 -21.00
N ARG A 95 8.56 4.58 -19.95
CA ARG A 95 7.85 4.52 -18.66
C ARG A 95 8.06 5.88 -17.97
N ARG A 96 6.97 6.58 -17.62
CA ARG A 96 7.08 7.69 -16.66
C ARG A 96 7.54 7.11 -15.33
N PRO A 97 8.48 7.74 -14.62
CA PRO A 97 8.92 7.26 -13.32
C PRO A 97 7.73 7.13 -12.37
N GLU A 98 7.82 6.15 -11.47
CA GLU A 98 6.93 6.01 -10.32
C GLU A 98 7.08 7.29 -9.49
N SER A 99 6.17 8.25 -9.67
CA SER A 99 6.24 9.58 -9.05
C SER A 99 5.94 9.54 -7.55
N GLY A 100 6.15 8.39 -6.89
CA GLY A 100 5.80 8.15 -5.49
C GLY A 100 4.30 8.20 -5.20
N CYS A 101 3.44 8.13 -6.23
CA CYS A 101 1.98 8.20 -6.08
C CYS A 101 1.30 6.84 -6.17
N PHE A 102 2.00 5.76 -6.46
CA PHE A 102 1.41 4.42 -6.59
C PHE A 102 2.44 3.33 -6.37
N LEU A 103 1.95 2.17 -5.93
CA LEU A 103 2.64 0.89 -5.88
C LEU A 103 2.00 0.01 -6.97
N PRO A 104 2.73 -0.33 -8.06
CA PRO A 104 2.26 -1.31 -9.03
C PRO A 104 2.01 -2.66 -8.36
N LEU A 105 1.36 -3.59 -9.07
CA LEU A 105 1.08 -4.91 -8.52
C LEU A 105 2.38 -5.61 -8.07
N ARG A 106 2.38 -6.08 -6.82
CA ARG A 106 3.45 -6.86 -6.19
C ARG A 106 2.88 -8.10 -5.54
N THR A 107 3.67 -9.16 -5.48
CA THR A 107 3.29 -10.42 -4.85
C THR A 107 3.76 -10.48 -3.40
N VAL A 108 2.89 -10.95 -2.51
CA VAL A 108 3.22 -11.27 -1.10
C VAL A 108 3.63 -12.74 -1.04
N ALA A 109 4.89 -13.02 -1.40
CA ALA A 109 5.41 -14.38 -1.41
C ALA A 109 6.01 -14.80 -0.06
N ASP A 110 6.64 -13.86 0.64
CA ASP A 110 7.33 -14.08 1.90
C ASP A 110 7.36 -12.79 2.75
N ALA A 111 7.99 -12.87 3.93
CA ALA A 111 8.10 -11.78 4.88
C ALA A 111 8.93 -10.58 4.34
N ALA A 112 9.93 -10.83 3.50
CA ALA A 112 10.77 -9.77 2.93
C ALA A 112 9.99 -8.98 1.87
N ALA A 113 9.26 -9.68 1.00
CA ALA A 113 8.35 -9.08 0.03
C ALA A 113 7.25 -8.26 0.71
N ARG A 114 6.69 -8.78 1.82
CA ARG A 114 5.72 -8.04 2.65
C ARG A 114 6.31 -6.74 3.18
N ALA A 115 7.48 -6.80 3.83
CA ALA A 115 8.14 -5.61 4.37
C ALA A 115 8.38 -4.54 3.29
N ALA A 116 8.89 -4.95 2.12
CA ALA A 116 9.11 -4.05 0.99
C ALA A 116 7.81 -3.41 0.46
N ILE A 117 6.71 -4.16 0.44
CA ILE A 117 5.38 -3.65 0.06
C ILE A 117 4.91 -2.57 1.04
N VAL A 118 4.99 -2.86 2.35
CA VAL A 118 4.52 -1.90 3.36
C VAL A 118 5.37 -0.64 3.34
N ASP A 119 6.69 -0.76 3.17
CA ASP A 119 7.59 0.39 3.03
C ASP A 119 7.29 1.23 1.79
N ALA A 120 6.96 0.60 0.66
CA ALA A 120 6.58 1.31 -0.55
C ALA A 120 5.27 2.11 -0.35
N ILE A 121 4.28 1.54 0.35
CA ILE A 121 3.03 2.25 0.68
C ILE A 121 3.30 3.38 1.68
N ALA A 122 4.14 3.14 2.69
CA ALA A 122 4.56 4.15 3.66
C ALA A 122 5.27 5.33 2.98
N LYS A 123 6.08 5.07 1.94
CA LYS A 123 6.70 6.13 1.13
C LYS A 123 5.67 7.00 0.42
N ILE A 124 4.57 6.42 -0.07
CA ILE A 124 3.44 7.21 -0.62
C ILE A 124 2.87 8.10 0.49
N VAL A 125 2.64 7.56 1.69
CA VAL A 125 2.11 8.35 2.81
C VAL A 125 3.03 9.50 3.20
N TRP A 126 4.33 9.24 3.37
CA TRP A 126 5.32 10.27 3.69
C TRP A 126 5.33 11.45 2.71
N GLN A 127 5.04 11.19 1.43
CA GLN A 127 5.08 12.22 0.40
C GLN A 127 3.75 12.97 0.23
N GLN A 128 2.63 12.33 0.58
CA GLN A 128 1.28 12.81 0.22
C GLN A 128 0.44 13.25 1.43
N PHE A 129 0.85 12.90 2.66
CA PHE A 129 0.09 13.18 3.89
C PHE A 129 0.86 14.18 4.74
N ASP A 130 0.20 15.28 5.14
CA ASP A 130 0.82 16.29 6.00
C ASP A 130 1.09 15.74 7.43
N GLU A 131 0.23 14.87 7.94
CA GLU A 131 0.35 14.21 9.25
C GLU A 131 0.82 12.74 9.12
N ALA A 132 1.75 12.49 8.20
CA ALA A 132 2.25 11.16 7.89
C ALA A 132 2.75 10.39 9.13
N SER A 133 3.52 11.03 10.01
CA SER A 133 4.09 10.38 11.21
C SER A 133 3.01 9.82 12.14
N THR A 134 1.90 10.53 12.29
CA THR A 134 0.75 10.10 13.11
C THR A 134 0.02 8.93 12.47
N PHE A 135 -0.17 8.99 11.14
CA PHE A 135 -0.95 7.99 10.41
C PHE A 135 -0.21 6.67 10.14
N LEU A 136 1.11 6.74 10.00
CA LEU A 136 1.93 5.59 9.58
C LEU A 136 1.81 4.37 10.49
N PRO A 137 1.84 4.48 11.84
CA PRO A 137 1.61 3.34 12.71
C PRO A 137 0.31 2.59 12.37
N ALA A 138 -0.78 3.32 12.16
CA ALA A 138 -2.07 2.73 11.80
C ALA A 138 -2.03 2.05 10.42
N LEU A 139 -1.46 2.70 9.42
CA LEU A 139 -1.30 2.11 8.09
C LEU A 139 -0.45 0.83 8.14
N TYR A 140 0.71 0.90 8.80
CA TYR A 140 1.66 -0.21 8.92
C TYR A 140 1.01 -1.41 9.58
N TRP A 141 0.29 -1.18 10.68
CA TRP A 141 -0.45 -2.23 11.37
C TRP A 141 -1.51 -2.85 10.44
N ALA A 142 -2.36 -2.02 9.80
CA ALA A 142 -3.44 -2.52 8.95
C ALA A 142 -2.93 -3.33 7.74
N VAL A 143 -1.92 -2.84 7.03
CA VAL A 143 -1.40 -3.51 5.84
C VAL A 143 -0.64 -4.79 6.22
N ASN A 144 0.16 -4.78 7.29
CA ASN A 144 0.89 -5.98 7.72
C ASN A 144 -0.08 -7.09 8.16
N GLU A 145 -1.07 -6.77 8.98
CA GLU A 145 -2.04 -7.77 9.47
C GLU A 145 -2.81 -8.42 8.33
N ILE A 146 -3.24 -7.64 7.33
CA ILE A 146 -3.92 -8.20 6.15
C ILE A 146 -2.96 -9.02 5.27
N ALA A 147 -1.74 -8.55 5.06
CA ALA A 147 -0.75 -9.29 4.28
C ALA A 147 -0.30 -10.59 4.98
N ASP A 148 -0.21 -10.60 6.31
CA ASP A 148 0.11 -11.79 7.11
C ASP A 148 -1.00 -12.83 7.05
N ASN A 149 -2.26 -12.40 7.04
CA ASN A 149 -3.39 -13.33 6.82
C ASN A 149 -3.25 -14.12 5.52
N ILE A 150 -2.69 -13.52 4.46
CA ILE A 150 -2.41 -14.24 3.21
C ILE A 150 -1.38 -15.34 3.44
N VAL A 151 -0.23 -14.99 4.01
CA VAL A 151 0.91 -15.90 4.18
C VAL A 151 0.56 -17.05 5.13
N ILE A 152 -0.18 -16.77 6.20
CA ILE A 152 -0.45 -17.72 7.28
C ILE A 152 -1.73 -18.53 7.02
N HIS A 153 -2.78 -17.93 6.45
CA HIS A 153 -4.12 -18.51 6.47
C HIS A 153 -4.73 -18.81 5.10
N ALA A 154 -4.24 -18.21 4.01
CA ALA A 154 -4.88 -18.35 2.70
C ALA A 154 -4.69 -19.75 2.10
N GLU A 155 -3.55 -20.43 2.36
CA GLU A 155 -3.17 -21.68 1.69
C GLU A 155 -3.31 -21.56 0.15
N SER A 156 -2.88 -20.41 -0.36
CA SER A 156 -3.08 -20.02 -1.76
C SER A 156 -2.10 -20.76 -2.69
N PRO A 157 -2.55 -21.25 -3.86
CA PRO A 157 -1.69 -21.94 -4.84
C PRO A 157 -0.70 -21.01 -5.55
N VAL A 158 -0.94 -19.69 -5.47
CA VAL A 158 -0.04 -18.64 -5.97
C VAL A 158 0.10 -17.56 -4.89
N PRO A 159 1.19 -16.78 -4.86
CA PRO A 159 1.32 -15.66 -3.93
C PRO A 159 0.15 -14.68 -4.04
N GLY A 160 -0.28 -14.12 -2.90
CA GLY A 160 -1.26 -13.04 -2.90
C GLY A 160 -0.69 -11.78 -3.55
N VAL A 161 -1.57 -10.83 -3.88
CA VAL A 161 -1.23 -9.65 -4.68
C VAL A 161 -1.67 -8.38 -3.98
N VAL A 162 -0.80 -7.37 -3.99
CA VAL A 162 -1.05 -6.03 -3.42
C VAL A 162 -0.77 -4.96 -4.48
N CYS A 163 -1.58 -3.91 -4.50
CA CYS A 163 -1.27 -2.65 -5.18
C CYS A 163 -1.82 -1.47 -4.39
N ALA A 164 -1.28 -0.28 -4.62
CA ALA A 164 -1.76 0.94 -4.00
C ALA A 164 -1.69 2.14 -4.95
N GLN A 165 -2.55 3.12 -4.75
CA GLN A 165 -2.53 4.36 -5.52
C GLN A 165 -3.06 5.53 -4.67
N TYR A 166 -2.36 6.65 -4.72
CA TYR A 166 -2.86 7.93 -4.24
C TYR A 166 -3.63 8.65 -5.36
N LEU A 167 -4.81 9.14 -5.02
CA LEU A 167 -5.72 9.91 -5.87
C LEU A 167 -5.78 11.36 -5.35
N PRO A 168 -4.93 12.28 -5.85
CA PRO A 168 -4.80 13.62 -5.28
C PRO A 168 -6.09 14.43 -5.30
N ALA A 169 -6.85 14.35 -6.39
CA ALA A 169 -8.11 15.09 -6.54
C ALA A 169 -9.20 14.63 -5.54
N ALA A 170 -9.12 13.39 -5.06
CA ALA A 170 -10.05 12.84 -4.09
C ALA A 170 -9.51 12.87 -2.66
N HIS A 171 -8.22 13.19 -2.47
CA HIS A 171 -7.49 13.01 -1.22
C HIS A 171 -7.65 11.58 -0.66
N ARG A 172 -7.47 10.58 -1.53
CA ARG A 172 -7.62 9.16 -1.17
C ARG A 172 -6.37 8.36 -1.43
N LEU A 173 -5.95 7.57 -0.45
CA LEU A 173 -5.02 6.46 -0.65
C LEU A 173 -5.85 5.17 -0.79
N GLU A 174 -5.80 4.57 -1.97
CA GLU A 174 -6.44 3.29 -2.25
C GLU A 174 -5.42 2.16 -2.18
N ILE A 175 -5.78 1.06 -1.53
CA ILE A 175 -4.95 -0.13 -1.40
C ILE A 175 -5.83 -1.35 -1.66
N GLY A 176 -5.40 -2.23 -2.58
CA GLY A 176 -6.06 -3.49 -2.85
C GLY A 176 -5.14 -4.64 -2.49
N ILE A 177 -5.65 -5.61 -1.75
CA ILE A 177 -4.94 -6.80 -1.30
C ILE A 177 -5.84 -8.01 -1.60
N CYS A 178 -5.33 -9.03 -2.30
CA CYS A 178 -6.14 -10.20 -2.65
C CYS A 178 -5.31 -11.47 -2.73
N ASP A 179 -5.86 -12.57 -2.22
CA ASP A 179 -5.39 -13.93 -2.50
C ASP A 179 -6.43 -14.71 -3.31
N VAL A 180 -6.06 -15.92 -3.73
CA VAL A 180 -6.92 -16.89 -4.43
C VAL A 180 -6.88 -18.24 -3.70
N GLY A 181 -6.76 -18.19 -2.38
CA GLY A 181 -6.71 -19.33 -1.49
C GLY A 181 -8.08 -19.87 -1.12
N ARG A 182 -8.14 -20.54 0.04
CA ARG A 182 -9.32 -21.27 0.52
C ARG A 182 -10.47 -20.37 1.00
N GLY A 183 -10.22 -19.08 1.22
CA GLY A 183 -11.23 -18.13 1.73
C GLY A 183 -11.48 -18.23 3.24
N LEU A 184 -12.24 -17.27 3.77
CA LEU A 184 -12.46 -17.16 5.23
C LEU A 184 -13.28 -18.31 5.79
N GLN A 185 -14.31 -18.76 5.08
CA GLN A 185 -15.20 -19.82 5.57
C GLN A 185 -14.42 -21.13 5.76
N ALA A 186 -13.71 -21.59 4.73
CA ALA A 186 -12.92 -22.82 4.83
C ALA A 186 -11.81 -22.70 5.90
N SER A 187 -11.24 -21.50 6.06
CA SER A 187 -10.21 -21.26 7.09
C SER A 187 -10.75 -21.39 8.51
N LEU A 188 -11.83 -20.67 8.82
CA LEU A 188 -12.45 -20.67 10.15
C LEU A 188 -13.17 -21.99 10.45
N ALA A 189 -13.72 -22.67 9.43
CA ALA A 189 -14.39 -23.96 9.59
C ALA A 189 -13.50 -25.05 10.21
N THR A 190 -12.17 -24.88 10.20
CA THR A 190 -11.23 -25.81 10.82
C THR A 190 -11.31 -25.86 12.34
N THR A 191 -11.81 -24.80 13.01
CA THR A 191 -11.88 -24.73 14.48
C THR A 191 -13.25 -24.35 15.03
N ARG A 192 -14.19 -23.94 14.18
CA ARG A 192 -15.55 -23.59 14.58
C ARG A 192 -16.56 -23.88 13.47
N ARG A 193 -17.84 -23.97 13.81
CA ARG A 193 -18.90 -24.11 12.81
C ARG A 193 -19.13 -22.77 12.12
N VAL A 194 -19.06 -22.74 10.79
CA VAL A 194 -19.29 -21.53 9.97
C VAL A 194 -20.17 -21.88 8.77
N PRO A 195 -21.50 -21.68 8.85
CA PRO A 195 -22.46 -22.18 7.87
C PRO A 195 -22.53 -21.36 6.57
N SER A 196 -22.01 -20.14 6.53
CA SER A 196 -22.01 -19.30 5.33
C SER A 196 -20.77 -18.41 5.21
N HIS A 197 -20.47 -17.91 4.01
CA HIS A 197 -19.43 -16.91 3.81
C HIS A 197 -19.72 -15.60 4.55
N GLY A 198 -21.00 -15.19 4.63
CA GLY A 198 -21.41 -13.99 5.36
C GLY A 198 -21.11 -14.09 6.86
N GLU A 199 -21.35 -15.25 7.47
CA GLU A 199 -21.00 -15.50 8.87
C GLU A 199 -19.49 -15.58 9.06
N ALA A 200 -18.77 -16.23 8.14
CA ALA A 200 -17.31 -16.26 8.16
C ALA A 200 -16.70 -14.86 8.17
N LEU A 201 -17.21 -13.98 7.29
CA LEU A 201 -16.76 -12.60 7.16
C LEU A 201 -17.11 -11.80 8.42
N SER A 202 -18.35 -11.93 8.92
CA SER A 202 -18.78 -11.28 10.17
C SER A 202 -17.84 -11.63 11.33
N LEU A 203 -17.58 -12.93 11.51
CA LEU A 203 -16.65 -13.44 12.53
C LEU A 203 -15.24 -12.88 12.33
N ALA A 204 -14.72 -12.86 11.11
CA ALA A 204 -13.38 -12.37 10.84
C ALA A 204 -13.22 -10.85 11.11
N LEU A 205 -14.31 -10.08 11.13
CA LEU A 205 -14.32 -8.66 11.51
C LEU A 205 -14.51 -8.43 13.02
N GLU A 206 -14.78 -9.48 13.80
CA GLU A 206 -14.88 -9.42 15.25
C GLU A 206 -13.50 -9.57 15.90
N ARG A 207 -13.29 -8.87 17.02
CA ARG A 207 -12.03 -8.94 17.77
C ARG A 207 -11.85 -10.32 18.40
N GLY A 208 -10.61 -10.78 18.49
CA GLY A 208 -10.28 -12.06 19.11
C GLY A 208 -10.61 -13.30 18.26
N VAL A 209 -11.01 -13.12 17.00
CA VAL A 209 -11.41 -14.22 16.13
C VAL A 209 -10.23 -14.70 15.29
N THR A 210 -9.67 -15.84 15.68
CA THR A 210 -8.55 -16.52 15.00
C THR A 210 -8.84 -18.00 14.78
N ARG A 211 -8.14 -18.60 13.80
CA ARG A 211 -8.07 -20.05 13.65
C ARG A 211 -7.30 -20.67 14.81
N ASP A 212 -6.22 -20.04 15.25
CA ASP A 212 -5.29 -20.58 16.24
C ASP A 212 -4.75 -19.44 17.13
N PRO A 213 -5.09 -19.41 18.44
CA PRO A 213 -4.58 -18.43 19.39
C PRO A 213 -3.07 -18.44 19.60
N GLU A 214 -2.38 -19.56 19.31
CA GLU A 214 -0.92 -19.65 19.39
C GLU A 214 -0.23 -19.01 18.18
N VAL A 215 -0.94 -18.91 17.05
CA VAL A 215 -0.42 -18.31 15.80
C VAL A 215 -0.75 -16.83 15.70
N GLY A 216 -1.88 -16.38 16.26
CA GLY A 216 -2.25 -14.97 16.27
C GLY A 216 -3.52 -14.69 17.06
N GLN A 217 -3.68 -13.46 17.54
CA GLN A 217 -4.78 -13.08 18.44
C GLN A 217 -6.13 -12.84 17.72
N GLY A 218 -6.17 -12.89 16.38
CA GLY A 218 -7.42 -12.69 15.64
C GLY A 218 -7.91 -11.25 15.63
N ASN A 219 -6.97 -10.30 15.66
CA ASN A 219 -7.27 -8.88 15.76
C ASN A 219 -7.14 -8.13 14.42
N GLY A 220 -6.40 -8.68 13.44
CA GLY A 220 -6.02 -8.01 12.20
C GLY A 220 -7.15 -7.31 11.44
N MET A 221 -8.17 -8.05 11.01
CA MET A 221 -9.26 -7.45 10.22
C MET A 221 -10.18 -6.55 11.05
N ALA A 222 -10.37 -6.86 12.32
CA ALA A 222 -11.11 -6.02 13.26
C ALA A 222 -10.41 -4.67 13.50
N GLY A 223 -9.08 -4.67 13.64
CA GLY A 223 -8.31 -3.43 13.79
C GLY A 223 -8.23 -2.63 12.49
N ALA A 224 -8.16 -3.31 11.33
CA ALA A 224 -8.22 -2.65 10.03
C ALA A 224 -9.57 -1.93 9.86
N LYS A 225 -10.66 -2.57 10.28
CA LYS A 225 -12.00 -1.96 10.36
C LYS A 225 -12.02 -0.75 11.28
N GLU A 226 -11.41 -0.83 12.47
CA GLU A 226 -11.33 0.29 13.41
C GLU A 226 -10.56 1.49 12.85
N ILE A 227 -9.39 1.26 12.27
CA ILE A 227 -8.56 2.31 11.67
C ILE A 227 -9.34 3.04 10.57
N VAL A 228 -10.02 2.31 9.69
CA VAL A 228 -10.83 2.92 8.63
C VAL A 228 -12.04 3.67 9.19
N ARG A 229 -12.64 3.19 10.30
CA ARG A 229 -13.72 3.91 11.00
C ARG A 229 -13.27 5.27 11.51
N VAL A 230 -12.17 5.31 12.25
CA VAL A 230 -11.61 6.55 12.81
C VAL A 230 -11.18 7.51 11.69
N ASN A 231 -10.56 6.97 10.62
CA ASN A 231 -10.19 7.74 9.43
C ASN A 231 -11.42 8.34 8.69
N GLY A 232 -12.59 7.69 8.78
CA GLY A 232 -13.75 8.03 7.94
C GLY A 232 -13.59 7.58 6.48
N GLY A 233 -12.80 6.52 6.27
CA GLY A 233 -12.49 5.96 4.96
C GLY A 233 -13.54 4.97 4.45
N GLN A 234 -13.12 4.13 3.50
CA GLN A 234 -13.88 2.98 3.01
C GLN A 234 -13.06 1.70 3.20
N LEU A 235 -13.76 0.63 3.57
CA LEU A 235 -13.22 -0.72 3.65
C LEU A 235 -14.19 -1.66 2.95
N GLU A 236 -13.69 -2.46 2.03
CA GLU A 236 -14.44 -3.58 1.45
C GLU A 236 -13.67 -4.87 1.72
N VAL A 237 -14.38 -5.90 2.18
CA VAL A 237 -13.83 -7.25 2.33
C VAL A 237 -14.73 -8.19 1.55
N TRP A 238 -14.15 -9.08 0.75
CA TRP A 238 -14.91 -10.08 0.01
C TRP A 238 -14.29 -11.46 0.14
N THR A 239 -15.15 -12.47 0.12
CA THR A 239 -14.76 -13.89 0.09
C THR A 239 -15.96 -14.71 -0.38
N GLY A 240 -15.74 -15.72 -1.20
CA GLY A 240 -16.85 -16.52 -1.75
C GLY A 240 -17.89 -15.64 -2.43
N ASP A 241 -19.16 -15.77 -2.03
CA ASP A 241 -20.32 -15.11 -2.62
C ASP A 241 -20.76 -13.83 -1.89
N VAL A 242 -19.90 -13.25 -1.05
CA VAL A 242 -20.25 -12.08 -0.25
C VAL A 242 -19.16 -11.00 -0.25
N CYS A 243 -19.60 -9.75 -0.25
CA CYS A 243 -18.79 -8.56 -0.03
C CYS A 243 -19.40 -7.74 1.11
N TRP A 244 -18.65 -7.50 2.17
CA TRP A 244 -19.00 -6.57 3.23
C TRP A 244 -18.37 -5.20 2.95
N ARG A 245 -19.10 -4.13 3.29
CA ARG A 245 -18.67 -2.76 3.04
C ARG A 245 -18.81 -1.88 4.27
N LEU A 246 -17.87 -0.95 4.36
CA LEU A 246 -17.88 0.19 5.25
C LEU A 246 -17.56 1.44 4.44
N ARG A 247 -18.37 2.48 4.60
CA ARG A 247 -18.25 3.75 3.88
C ARG A 247 -18.38 4.91 4.85
N GLU A 248 -17.51 5.89 4.73
CA GLU A 248 -17.49 7.07 5.59
C GLU A 248 -17.42 6.71 7.08
N GLY A 249 -16.65 5.65 7.40
CA GLY A 249 -16.54 5.13 8.76
C GLY A 249 -17.80 4.43 9.31
N ARG A 250 -18.79 4.13 8.47
CA ARG A 250 -20.05 3.49 8.88
C ARG A 250 -20.28 2.18 8.14
N ASP A 251 -20.83 1.18 8.82
CA ASP A 251 -21.14 -0.12 8.21
C ASP A 251 -22.22 0.09 7.12
N ASP A 252 -21.89 -0.27 5.88
CA ASP A 252 -22.74 -0.21 4.67
C ASP A 252 -23.36 -1.59 4.35
N GLY A 253 -23.08 -2.59 5.20
CA GLY A 253 -23.69 -3.91 5.18
C GLY A 253 -23.06 -4.89 4.20
N PHE A 254 -23.79 -5.99 3.96
CA PHE A 254 -23.38 -7.09 3.10
C PHE A 254 -24.06 -7.01 1.75
N VAL A 255 -23.32 -7.35 0.70
CA VAL A 255 -23.82 -7.49 -0.67
C VAL A 255 -23.41 -8.83 -1.24
N SER A 256 -24.39 -9.55 -1.76
CA SER A 256 -24.14 -10.78 -2.51
C SER A 256 -23.42 -10.46 -3.82
N ILE A 257 -22.38 -11.24 -4.07
CA ILE A 257 -21.59 -11.23 -5.30
C ILE A 257 -21.52 -12.66 -5.84
N PRO A 258 -21.25 -12.85 -7.14
CA PRO A 258 -20.88 -14.17 -7.63
C PRO A 258 -19.66 -14.69 -6.88
N ALA A 259 -19.62 -16.01 -6.67
CA ALA A 259 -18.57 -16.64 -5.89
C ALA A 259 -17.19 -16.36 -6.48
N LEU A 260 -16.32 -15.71 -5.69
CA LEU A 260 -14.91 -15.51 -6.01
C LEU A 260 -14.05 -16.39 -5.12
N GLN A 261 -13.01 -16.97 -5.70
CA GLN A 261 -12.01 -17.72 -4.96
C GLN A 261 -11.13 -16.78 -4.13
N GLY A 262 -10.79 -17.21 -2.91
CA GLY A 262 -9.92 -16.49 -1.99
C GLY A 262 -10.61 -15.45 -1.12
N THR A 263 -9.80 -14.54 -0.58
CA THR A 263 -10.24 -13.38 0.17
C THR A 263 -9.57 -12.14 -0.41
N GLY A 264 -10.27 -11.02 -0.41
CA GLY A 264 -9.64 -9.75 -0.70
C GLY A 264 -10.18 -8.62 0.16
N VAL A 265 -9.34 -7.60 0.28
CA VAL A 265 -9.53 -6.41 1.11
C VAL A 265 -9.17 -5.18 0.28
N PHE A 266 -10.03 -4.17 0.35
CA PHE A 266 -9.80 -2.88 -0.27
C PHE A 266 -9.93 -1.76 0.76
N PHE A 267 -8.93 -0.89 0.81
CA PHE A 267 -8.92 0.32 1.62
C PHE A 267 -9.07 1.55 0.72
N SER A 268 -9.83 2.55 1.18
CA SER A 268 -9.79 3.92 0.66
C SER A 268 -9.71 4.91 1.82
N LEU A 269 -8.50 5.35 2.16
CA LEU A 269 -8.22 6.17 3.34
C LEU A 269 -8.24 7.66 2.97
N ASP A 270 -8.91 8.50 3.76
CA ASP A 270 -8.88 9.97 3.61
C ASP A 270 -7.51 10.49 4.07
N THR A 271 -6.76 11.08 3.14
CA THR A 271 -5.39 11.53 3.42
C THR A 271 -5.31 12.85 4.18
N ARG A 272 -6.47 13.44 4.51
CA ARG A 272 -6.60 14.65 5.32
C ARG A 272 -6.98 14.34 6.77
N ARG A 273 -7.15 13.06 7.11
CA ARG A 273 -7.56 12.61 8.45
C ARG A 273 -6.59 11.52 8.93
N ALA A 274 -5.51 11.93 9.59
CA ALA A 274 -4.63 10.96 10.24
C ALA A 274 -5.38 10.18 11.34
N VAL A 275 -4.91 8.98 11.61
CA VAL A 275 -5.39 8.12 12.68
C VAL A 275 -4.21 7.88 13.60
N ASP A 276 -4.29 8.41 14.81
CA ASP A 276 -3.38 8.02 15.88
C ASP A 276 -3.81 6.63 16.40
N LEU A 277 -2.88 5.68 16.47
CA LEU A 277 -3.19 4.36 17.02
C LEU A 277 -3.58 4.43 18.51
N GLY A 278 -3.08 5.43 19.25
CA GLY A 278 -3.44 5.67 20.64
C GLY A 278 -4.93 6.00 20.84
N ASP A 279 -5.60 6.53 19.80
CA ASP A 279 -7.04 6.78 19.81
C ASP A 279 -7.87 5.52 19.53
N THR A 280 -7.23 4.40 19.21
CA THR A 280 -7.87 3.12 18.93
C THR A 280 -7.65 2.12 20.07
N TRP A 281 -8.43 1.04 20.11
CA TRP A 281 -8.21 -0.05 21.07
C TRP A 281 -6.92 -0.84 20.81
N ILE A 282 -6.24 -0.61 19.69
CA ILE A 282 -4.96 -1.25 19.34
C ILE A 282 -3.84 -0.71 20.24
N GLY A 283 -3.89 0.59 20.57
CA GLY A 283 -2.87 1.27 21.38
C GLY A 283 -1.55 1.51 20.63
N ASP A 284 -0.58 2.10 21.32
CA ASP A 284 0.77 2.29 20.77
C ASP A 284 1.48 0.94 20.66
N ALA A 285 1.75 0.50 19.43
CA ALA A 285 2.37 -0.80 19.16
C ALA A 285 3.91 -0.72 19.10
N GLY A 286 4.54 0.31 19.69
CA GLY A 286 6.00 0.49 19.65
C GLY A 286 6.51 0.78 18.24
N TRP A 287 5.64 1.24 17.34
CA TRP A 287 5.98 1.49 15.93
C TRP A 287 7.06 2.53 15.77
N MET A 288 7.03 3.56 16.62
CA MET A 288 7.97 4.66 16.59
C MET A 288 9.38 4.20 17.00
N GLU A 289 9.47 3.29 17.96
CA GLU A 289 10.72 2.63 18.38
C GLU A 289 11.26 1.75 17.25
N LEU A 290 10.43 0.90 16.66
CA LEU A 290 10.81 0.04 15.53
C LEU A 290 11.32 0.85 14.33
N LEU A 291 10.64 1.94 13.98
CA LEU A 291 11.07 2.78 12.87
C LEU A 291 12.38 3.52 13.18
N SER A 292 12.58 3.96 14.42
CA SER A 292 13.84 4.58 14.85
C SER A 292 15.00 3.57 14.77
N LEU A 293 14.81 2.36 15.30
CA LEU A 293 15.78 1.27 15.20
C LEU A 293 16.10 0.91 13.75
N ARG A 294 15.12 0.96 12.85
CA ARG A 294 15.35 0.72 11.42
C ARG A 294 16.25 1.78 10.78
N ILE A 295 16.03 3.05 11.10
CA ILE A 295 16.87 4.16 10.60
C ILE A 295 18.30 4.01 11.16
N GLU A 296 18.44 3.67 12.44
CA GLU A 296 19.74 3.40 13.08
C GLU A 296 20.48 2.23 12.41
N ASN A 297 19.79 1.09 12.23
CA ASN A 297 20.36 -0.09 11.59
C ASN A 297 20.74 0.13 10.11
N ALA A 298 20.04 1.04 9.41
CA ALA A 298 20.39 1.46 8.07
C ALA A 298 21.58 2.44 8.03
N GLY A 299 22.05 2.92 9.18
CA GLY A 299 23.11 3.91 9.28
C GLY A 299 22.65 5.34 8.98
N GLY A 300 21.34 5.61 8.95
CA GLY A 300 20.75 6.91 8.67
C GLY A 300 19.71 6.90 7.54
N LEU A 301 19.43 8.09 7.01
CA LEU A 301 18.49 8.32 5.92
C LEU A 301 19.23 8.70 4.64
N ARG A 302 19.16 7.84 3.62
CA ARG A 302 19.82 8.04 2.32
C ARG A 302 18.94 8.84 1.37
N VAL A 303 19.39 10.01 0.94
CA VAL A 303 18.59 10.93 0.12
C VAL A 303 18.08 10.26 -1.17
N VAL A 304 18.92 9.45 -1.81
CA VAL A 304 18.59 8.73 -3.06
C VAL A 304 17.47 7.70 -2.90
N ASP A 305 17.35 7.07 -1.73
CA ASP A 305 16.34 6.02 -1.48
C ASP A 305 14.97 6.63 -1.20
N HIS A 306 14.94 7.86 -0.67
CA HIS A 306 13.71 8.52 -0.23
C HIS A 306 13.18 9.56 -1.22
N CYS A 307 14.04 10.22 -1.99
CA CYS A 307 13.67 11.34 -2.86
C CYS A 307 13.76 10.96 -4.34
N ALA A 308 12.65 11.10 -5.09
CA ALA A 308 12.65 10.85 -6.54
C ALA A 308 13.49 11.88 -7.33
N SER A 309 13.66 13.08 -6.79
CA SER A 309 14.57 14.11 -7.31
C SER A 309 15.00 15.04 -6.18
N THR A 310 16.09 15.78 -6.39
CA THR A 310 16.61 16.83 -5.49
C THR A 310 16.39 18.24 -6.05
N LEU A 311 15.50 18.35 -7.04
CA LEU A 311 15.23 19.58 -7.78
C LEU A 311 14.08 20.39 -7.17
N GLU A 312 13.04 19.70 -6.71
CA GLU A 312 11.82 20.31 -6.21
C GLU A 312 11.76 20.30 -4.69
N ARG A 313 11.15 21.32 -4.09
CA ARG A 313 10.90 21.38 -2.64
C ARG A 313 10.04 20.21 -2.14
N SER A 314 9.01 19.85 -2.91
CA SER A 314 8.01 18.84 -2.54
C SER A 314 8.63 17.47 -2.23
N THR A 315 9.72 17.10 -2.89
CA THR A 315 10.34 15.77 -2.74
C THR A 315 11.09 15.62 -1.41
N ALA A 316 11.55 16.72 -0.80
CA ALA A 316 12.23 16.71 0.50
C ALA A 316 11.27 16.55 1.69
N LYS A 317 9.97 16.83 1.53
CA LYS A 317 9.00 16.86 2.64
C LYS A 317 8.93 15.55 3.42
N GLY A 318 8.81 14.43 2.72
CA GLY A 318 8.69 13.12 3.36
C GLY A 318 9.97 12.72 4.10
N LEU A 319 11.13 13.01 3.52
CA LEU A 319 12.42 12.75 4.15
C LEU A 319 12.64 13.63 5.40
N ARG A 320 12.25 14.91 5.33
CA ARG A 320 12.24 15.80 6.50
C ARG A 320 11.35 15.26 7.61
N ALA A 321 10.14 14.81 7.28
CA ALA A 321 9.19 14.33 8.28
C ALA A 321 9.72 13.05 8.97
N GLN A 322 10.42 12.17 8.26
CA GLN A 322 11.15 11.04 8.85
C GLN A 322 12.28 11.49 9.77
N ALA A 323 13.05 12.49 9.36
CA ALA A 323 14.12 13.05 10.19
C ALA A 323 13.57 13.71 11.48
N GLU A 324 12.50 14.48 11.38
CA GLU A 324 11.81 15.10 12.53
C GLU A 324 11.31 14.03 13.50
N MET A 325 10.68 12.98 12.97
CA MET A 325 10.20 11.84 13.74
C MET A 325 11.36 11.16 14.49
N PHE A 326 12.45 10.84 13.79
CA PHE A 326 13.60 10.14 14.37
C PHE A 326 14.21 10.95 15.51
N LEU A 327 14.43 12.24 15.27
CA LEU A 327 15.03 13.14 16.27
C LEU A 327 14.14 13.35 17.50
N ALA A 328 12.83 13.15 17.38
CA ALA A 328 11.89 13.23 18.50
C ALA A 328 11.86 11.96 19.36
N GLN A 329 12.27 10.80 18.82
CA GLN A 329 12.10 9.49 19.47
C GLN A 329 13.43 8.87 19.93
N SER A 330 14.53 9.17 19.24
CA SER A 330 15.88 8.71 19.60
C SER A 330 16.68 9.88 20.18
N GLU A 331 17.69 9.60 21.00
CA GLU A 331 18.73 10.58 21.38
C GLU A 331 19.94 10.51 20.42
N GLU A 332 20.02 9.46 19.61
CA GLU A 332 21.13 9.21 18.70
C GLU A 332 21.24 10.28 17.61
N ALA A 333 22.41 10.32 16.99
CA ALA A 333 22.69 11.20 15.87
C ALA A 333 22.06 10.64 14.57
N LEU A 334 21.26 11.46 13.91
CA LEU A 334 20.75 11.18 12.57
C LEU A 334 21.81 11.48 11.53
N VAL A 335 22.11 10.51 10.67
CA VAL A 335 22.92 10.73 9.46
C VAL A 335 21.98 10.96 8.27
N LEU A 336 22.16 12.09 7.59
CA LEU A 336 21.60 12.37 6.27
C LEU A 336 22.68 12.08 5.23
N ASP A 337 22.51 10.99 4.49
CA ASP A 337 23.49 10.50 3.53
C ASP A 337 23.15 10.95 2.11
N PHE A 338 24.05 11.72 1.50
CA PHE A 338 23.94 12.26 0.14
C PHE A 338 24.72 11.43 -0.89
N ASP A 339 25.13 10.21 -0.56
CA ASP A 339 25.74 9.29 -1.52
C ASP A 339 24.87 9.14 -2.78
N GLY A 340 25.51 9.23 -3.95
CA GLY A 340 24.83 9.23 -5.25
C GLY A 340 24.07 10.52 -5.62
N ILE A 341 24.16 11.60 -4.84
CA ILE A 341 23.52 12.89 -5.15
C ILE A 341 24.55 13.91 -5.67
N PRO A 342 24.66 14.11 -7.00
CA PRO A 342 25.64 15.05 -7.55
C PRO A 342 25.25 16.51 -7.33
N HIS A 343 23.94 16.81 -7.34
CA HIS A 343 23.39 18.16 -7.26
C HIS A 343 22.08 18.18 -6.47
N ALA A 344 21.79 19.29 -5.79
CA ALA A 344 20.52 19.58 -5.14
C ALA A 344 20.22 21.09 -5.20
N THR A 345 18.95 21.48 -5.27
CA THR A 345 18.58 22.90 -5.29
C THR A 345 18.52 23.48 -3.89
N SER A 346 18.72 24.80 -3.74
CA SER A 346 18.57 25.48 -2.44
C SER A 346 17.17 25.29 -1.86
N SER A 347 16.14 25.19 -2.71
CA SER A 347 14.76 24.98 -2.26
C SER A 347 14.52 23.59 -1.66
N PHE A 348 15.19 22.56 -2.19
CA PHE A 348 15.19 21.21 -1.66
C PHE A 348 15.95 21.16 -0.32
N LEU A 349 17.15 21.74 -0.27
CA LEU A 349 17.98 21.75 0.93
C LEU A 349 17.39 22.61 2.06
N ASP A 350 16.75 23.74 1.73
CA ASP A 350 16.01 24.54 2.72
C ASP A 350 14.83 23.75 3.30
N GLU A 351 14.12 22.97 2.48
CA GLU A 351 13.09 22.08 3.00
C GLU A 351 13.73 21.01 3.89
N LEU A 352 14.64 20.20 3.39
CA LEU A 352 15.20 19.06 4.14
C LEU A 352 15.97 19.49 5.39
N CYS A 353 16.93 20.40 5.26
CA CYS A 353 17.87 20.76 6.33
C CYS A 353 17.48 22.07 7.03
N GLY A 354 17.11 23.10 6.27
CA GLY A 354 16.81 24.42 6.84
C GLY A 354 15.58 24.40 7.76
N ARG A 355 14.45 23.85 7.30
CA ARG A 355 13.23 23.72 8.11
C ARG A 355 13.38 22.70 9.22
N LEU A 356 14.10 21.60 8.98
CA LEU A 356 14.43 20.64 10.03
C LEU A 356 15.19 21.34 11.17
N ALA A 357 16.22 22.12 10.85
CA ALA A 357 16.96 22.90 11.83
C ALA A 357 16.06 23.89 12.59
N ALA A 358 15.17 24.61 11.90
CA ALA A 358 14.21 25.49 12.53
C ALA A 358 13.24 24.75 13.48
N LYS A 359 12.85 23.52 13.13
CA LYS A 359 11.91 22.70 13.90
C LYS A 359 12.54 22.10 15.16
N VAL A 360 13.75 21.55 15.05
CA VAL A 360 14.43 20.87 16.18
C VAL A 360 15.26 21.83 17.04
N GLY A 361 15.56 23.03 16.53
CA GLY A 361 16.38 24.03 17.21
C GLY A 361 17.88 23.89 16.94
N ARG A 362 18.61 25.00 17.06
CA ARG A 362 20.03 25.12 16.71
C ARG A 362 20.90 24.06 17.40
N ASP A 363 20.81 23.96 18.72
CA ASP A 363 21.70 23.11 19.52
C ASP A 363 21.49 21.62 19.22
N ALA A 364 20.22 21.21 19.10
CA ALA A 364 19.87 19.84 18.74
C ALA A 364 20.33 19.51 17.32
N TYR A 365 20.10 20.40 16.36
CA TYR A 365 20.50 20.19 14.97
C TYR A 365 22.02 20.02 14.84
N VAL A 366 22.81 20.96 15.39
CA VAL A 366 24.28 20.93 15.29
C VAL A 366 24.86 19.68 15.96
N ARG A 367 24.28 19.24 17.08
CA ARG A 367 24.77 18.07 17.82
C ARG A 367 24.37 16.75 17.18
N ARG A 368 23.14 16.67 16.64
CA ARG A 368 22.48 15.40 16.32
C ARG A 368 22.26 15.16 14.84
N VAL A 369 22.39 16.16 13.97
CA VAL A 369 22.24 15.97 12.51
C VAL A 369 23.62 15.99 11.86
N LYS A 370 24.01 14.85 11.29
CA LYS A 370 25.26 14.66 10.55
C LYS A 370 24.95 14.56 9.06
N VAL A 371 25.69 15.29 8.24
CA VAL A 371 25.64 15.17 6.78
C VAL A 371 26.79 14.27 6.34
N ALA A 372 26.50 13.24 5.55
CA ALA A 372 27.49 12.31 5.01
C ALA A 372 27.47 12.31 3.48
N ASN A 373 28.63 12.06 2.87
CA ASN A 373 28.82 11.90 1.41
C ASN A 373 28.24 13.03 0.54
N ALA A 374 28.11 14.24 1.08
CA ALA A 374 27.69 15.41 0.33
C ALA A 374 28.88 16.00 -0.46
N THR A 375 28.61 16.58 -1.63
CA THR A 375 29.61 17.37 -2.34
C THR A 375 29.87 18.69 -1.61
N GLU A 376 31.05 19.29 -1.77
CA GLU A 376 31.38 20.59 -1.15
C GLU A 376 30.35 21.69 -1.50
N ILE A 377 29.74 21.61 -2.69
CA ILE A 377 28.68 22.53 -3.10
C ILE A 377 27.43 22.31 -2.24
N ILE A 378 26.99 21.06 -2.08
CA ILE A 378 25.83 20.71 -1.26
C ILE A 378 26.07 21.10 0.19
N GLU A 379 27.24 20.81 0.76
CA GLU A 379 27.59 21.17 2.14
C GLU A 379 27.50 22.69 2.38
N ARG A 380 28.08 23.50 1.48
CA ARG A 380 27.98 24.96 1.57
C ARG A 380 26.54 25.45 1.46
N MET A 381 25.75 24.87 0.57
CA MET A 381 24.34 25.22 0.42
C MET A 381 23.52 24.84 1.66
N ILE A 382 23.75 23.68 2.26
CA ILE A 382 23.15 23.25 3.53
C ILE A 382 23.50 24.26 4.63
N GLY A 383 24.77 24.61 4.79
CA GLY A 383 25.21 25.60 5.77
C GLY A 383 24.51 26.96 5.60
N SER A 384 24.35 27.42 4.36
CA SER A 384 23.65 28.66 4.03
C SER A 384 22.17 28.63 4.42
N VAL A 385 21.42 27.60 4.01
CA VAL A 385 19.97 27.52 4.31
C VAL A 385 19.70 27.30 5.79
N VAL A 386 20.55 26.55 6.50
CA VAL A 386 20.45 26.36 7.95
C VAL A 386 20.72 27.67 8.71
N THR A 387 21.76 28.41 8.31
CA THR A 387 22.10 29.71 8.91
C THR A 387 20.97 30.73 8.70
N GLN A 388 20.39 30.78 7.50
CA GLN A 388 19.26 31.67 7.21
C GLN A 388 18.04 31.38 8.12
N ARG A 389 17.82 30.12 8.48
CA ARG A 389 16.66 29.68 9.29
C ARG A 389 16.87 29.86 10.79
N LEU A 390 18.09 29.67 11.26
CA LEU A 390 18.44 29.79 12.68
C LEU A 390 18.88 31.22 13.08
N GLY A 391 19.00 32.13 12.11
CA GLY A 391 19.63 33.43 12.28
C GLY A 391 21.16 33.33 12.29
N ALA A 392 21.85 34.47 12.15
CA ALA A 392 23.28 34.54 12.46
C ALA A 392 23.49 34.32 13.97
N ALA A 393 24.61 33.70 14.36
CA ALA A 393 25.00 33.59 15.76
C ALA A 393 25.42 34.95 16.31
#